data_AF-A0A7J7NQN1-F1
#
_entry.id   AF-A0A7J7NQN1-F1
#
_cell.length_a   1.000
_cell.length_b   1.000
_cell.length_c   1.000
_cell.angle_alpha   90.00
_cell.angle_beta   90.00
_cell.angle_gamma   90.00
#
_symmetry.space_group_name_H-M   'P 1'
#
loop_
_entity.id
_entity.type
_entity.pdbx_description
1 polymer ?
#
loop_
_entity_poly.entity_id
_entity_poly.type
_entity_poly.pdbx_seq_one_letter_code
_entity_poly.pdbx_strand_id
1 'polypeptide(L)' 'MKLYLGHQKKEIEIFIAKAVRYLENQQILDDSWYGCWGICFIYGTWFVLRGLTTARKNCNHSLTVRKASEFLLSTF' A
#
# COMPACT_ATOMS: atom_id res chain seq x y z
N MET A 1 11.78 -22.10 8.61
CA MET A 1 11.45 -21.34 7.38
C MET A 1 12.74 -21.10 6.61
N LYS A 2 12.92 -21.68 5.42
CA LYS A 2 14.12 -21.44 4.60
C LYS A 2 14.00 -20.07 3.93
N LEU A 3 14.94 -19.17 4.20
CA LEU A 3 15.04 -17.86 3.55
C LEU A 3 15.98 -17.98 2.35
N TYR A 4 15.49 -17.65 1.15
CA TYR A 4 16.31 -17.65 -0.07
C TYR A 4 16.97 -16.29 -0.26
N LEU A 5 17.95 -16.02 0.60
CA LEU A 5 18.70 -14.77 0.61
C LEU A 5 19.47 -14.63 -0.72
N GLY A 6 19.04 -13.70 -1.57
CA GLY A 6 19.70 -13.36 -2.83
C GLY A 6 19.07 -13.93 -4.10
N HIS A 7 18.07 -14.80 -4.00
CA HIS A 7 17.36 -15.30 -5.19
C HIS A 7 16.55 -14.17 -5.83
N GLN A 8 16.89 -13.81 -7.08
CA GLN A 8 16.21 -12.79 -7.89
C GLN A 8 16.01 -11.43 -7.19
N LYS A 9 16.96 -11.05 -6.34
CA LYS A 9 16.82 -9.85 -5.49
C LYS A 9 16.53 -8.58 -6.30
N LYS A 10 17.23 -8.40 -7.43
CA LYS A 10 17.09 -7.22 -8.29
C LYS A 10 15.71 -7.17 -8.95
N GLU A 11 15.24 -8.28 -9.48
CA GLU A 11 13.92 -8.38 -10.11
C GLU A 11 12.80 -8.12 -9.10
N ILE A 12 12.93 -8.67 -7.90
CA ILE A 12 12.00 -8.46 -6.79
C ILE A 12 11.96 -6.99 -6.38
N GLU A 13 13.11 -6.33 -6.22
CA GLU A 13 13.18 -4.91 -5.88
C GLU A 13 12.52 -4.02 -6.96
N ILE A 14 12.76 -4.32 -8.24
CA ILE A 14 12.09 -3.64 -9.36
C ILE A 14 10.57 -3.85 -9.31
N PHE A 15 10.12 -5.07 -9.02
CA PHE A 15 8.70 -5.39 -8.94
C PHE A 15 8.02 -4.67 -7.78
N ILE A 16 8.64 -4.64 -6.61
CA ILE A 16 8.15 -3.90 -5.43
C ILE A 16 8.01 -2.41 -5.77
N ALA A 17 9.02 -1.81 -6.42
CA ALA A 17 8.95 -0.40 -6.82
C ALA A 17 7.80 -0.11 -7.80
N LYS A 18 7.56 -1.01 -8.77
CA LYS A 18 6.42 -0.91 -9.69
C LYS A 18 5.08 -1.07 -8.97
N ALA A 19 4.98 -2.03 -8.05
CA ALA A 19 3.77 -2.26 -7.27
C ALA A 19 3.44 -1.07 -6.37
N VAL A 20 4.42 -0.48 -5.69
CA VAL A 20 4.23 0.75 -4.89
C VAL A 20 3.69 1.87 -5.76
N ARG A 21 4.29 2.12 -6.92
CA ARG A 21 3.83 3.17 -7.84
C ARG A 21 2.42 2.90 -8.36
N TYR A 22 2.10 1.65 -8.66
CA TYR A 22 0.75 1.25 -9.06
C TYR A 22 -0.26 1.55 -7.95
N LEU A 23 0.02 1.16 -6.71
CA LEU A 23 -0.85 1.42 -5.56
C LEU A 23 -1.04 2.92 -5.33
N GLU A 24 0.03 3.72 -5.35
CA GLU A 24 -0.04 5.19 -5.24
C GLU A 24 -0.93 5.80 -6.35
N ASN A 25 -0.85 5.29 -7.58
CA ASN A 25 -1.67 5.75 -8.71
C ASN A 25 -3.13 5.28 -8.70
N GLN A 26 -3.47 4.28 -7.87
CA GLN A 26 -4.84 3.76 -7.76
C GLN A 26 -5.61 4.35 -6.59
N GLN A 27 -4.99 5.23 -5.80
CA GLN A 27 -5.69 5.97 -4.75
C GLN A 27 -6.77 6.85 -5.39
N ILE A 28 -8.01 6.71 -4.94
CA ILE A 28 -9.14 7.46 -5.48
C ILE A 28 -9.33 8.80 -4.76
N LEU A 29 -10.30 9.61 -5.20
CA LEU A 29 -10.47 11.00 -4.79
C LEU A 29 -10.73 11.18 -3.28
N ASP A 30 -11.38 10.20 -2.63
CA ASP A 30 -11.63 10.18 -1.19
C ASP A 30 -10.43 9.63 -0.38
N ASP A 31 -9.27 9.52 -1.04
CA ASP A 31 -8.02 9.04 -0.48
C ASP A 31 -8.02 7.55 -0.06
N SER A 32 -9.02 6.77 -0.50
CA SER A 32 -9.14 5.34 -0.25
C SER A 32 -8.74 4.44 -1.44
N TRP A 33 -8.84 3.12 -1.26
CA TRP A 33 -8.77 2.12 -2.34
C TRP A 33 -9.96 1.18 -2.33
N TYR A 34 -10.49 0.89 -3.52
CA TYR A 34 -11.58 -0.06 -3.69
C TYR A 34 -11.12 -1.51 -3.41
N GLY A 35 -11.87 -2.23 -2.59
CA GLY A 35 -11.65 -3.64 -2.32
C GLY A 35 -12.40 -4.55 -3.29
N CYS A 36 -11.68 -5.32 -4.11
CA CYS A 36 -12.32 -6.26 -5.05
C CYS A 36 -12.73 -7.61 -4.40
N TRP A 37 -12.21 -7.91 -3.21
CA TRP A 37 -12.38 -9.21 -2.53
C TRP A 37 -12.96 -9.08 -1.11
N GLY A 38 -13.44 -7.88 -0.76
CA GLY A 38 -14.03 -7.56 0.54
C GLY A 38 -14.74 -6.21 0.47
N ILE A 39 -15.67 -5.95 1.39
CA ILE A 39 -16.51 -4.75 1.38
C ILE A 39 -15.87 -3.66 2.25
N CYS A 40 -15.56 -2.48 1.76
CA CYS A 40 -15.13 -2.18 0.40
C CYS A 40 -13.85 -1.33 0.50
N PHE A 41 -14.02 -0.05 0.88
CA PHE A 41 -12.91 0.90 0.97
C PHE A 41 -12.04 0.71 2.21
N ILE A 42 -12.64 0.38 3.36
CA ILE A 42 -11.86 0.05 4.58
C ILE A 42 -10.98 -1.17 4.31
N TYR A 43 -11.54 -2.21 3.68
CA TYR A 43 -10.83 -3.43 3.33
C TYR A 43 -9.67 -3.13 2.36
N GLY A 44 -9.94 -2.47 1.23
CA GLY A 44 -8.92 -2.12 0.25
C GLY A 44 -7.80 -1.26 0.84
N THR A 45 -8.18 -0.16 1.50
CA THR A 45 -7.22 0.78 2.10
C THR A 45 -6.34 0.13 3.15
N TRP A 46 -6.87 -0.74 4.01
CA TRP A 46 -6.08 -1.45 5.01
C TRP A 46 -4.98 -2.33 4.40
N PHE A 47 -5.30 -3.09 3.35
CA PHE A 47 -4.32 -3.93 2.67
C PHE A 47 -3.25 -3.12 1.96
N VAL A 48 -3.64 -2.03 1.28
CA VAL A 48 -2.68 -1.16 0.60
C VAL A 48 -1.74 -0.49 1.60
N LEU A 49 -2.25 0.02 2.71
CA LEU A 49 -1.42 0.62 3.77
C LEU A 49 -0.40 -0.36 4.36
N ARG A 50 -0.77 -1.63 4.56
CA ARG A 50 0.19 -2.67 4.99
C ARG A 50 1.28 -2.93 3.95
N GLY A 51 0.91 -2.99 2.67
CA GLY A 51 1.87 -3.14 1.57
C GLY A 51 2.86 -1.98 1.50
N LEU A 52 2.35 -0.75 1.54
CA LEU A 52 3.16 0.48 1.52
C LEU A 52 4.10 0.57 2.74
N THR A 53 3.62 0.21 3.94
CA THR A 53 4.44 0.19 5.16
C THR A 53 5.59 -0.81 5.05
N THR A 54 5.33 -1.99 4.49
CA THR A 54 6.37 -3.01 4.24
C THR A 54 7.41 -2.52 3.23
N ALA A 55 7.00 -1.69 2.27
CA ALA A 55 7.88 -0.99 1.34
C ALA A 55 8.53 0.29 1.93
N ARG A 56 8.51 0.46 3.26
CA ARG A 56 9.09 1.59 4.00
C ARG A 56 8.47 2.96 3.69
N LYS A 57 7.21 3.00 3.22
CA LYS A 57 6.42 4.23 3.14
C LYS A 57 5.68 4.41 4.47
N ASN A 58 5.67 5.63 5.00
CA ASN A 58 5.01 5.97 6.26
C ASN A 58 4.36 7.36 6.19
N CYS A 59 3.62 7.75 7.23
CA CYS A 59 2.91 9.04 7.26
C CYS A 59 3.84 10.26 7.17
N ASN A 60 5.12 10.13 7.52
CA ASN A 60 6.08 11.24 7.49
C ASN A 60 6.60 11.51 6.07
N HIS A 61 6.76 10.45 5.26
CA HIS A 61 7.41 10.54 3.95
C HIS A 61 6.51 10.16 2.76
N SER A 62 5.24 9.81 2.99
CA SER A 62 4.27 9.50 1.94
C SER A 62 2.95 10.23 2.18
N LEU A 63 2.64 11.17 1.28
CA LEU A 63 1.36 11.87 1.28
C LEU A 63 0.18 10.90 1.08
N THR A 64 0.34 9.90 0.22
CA THR A 64 -0.62 8.83 -0.02
C THR A 64 -0.99 8.09 1.26
N VAL A 65 0.02 7.66 2.05
CA VAL A 65 -0.19 6.95 3.33
C VAL A 65 -0.89 7.84 4.35
N ARG A 66 -0.50 9.11 4.45
CA ARG A 66 -1.11 10.06 5.39
C ARG A 66 -2.58 10.28 5.10
N LYS A 67 -2.93 10.61 3.86
CA LYS A 67 -4.32 10.86 3.45
C LYS A 67 -5.21 9.62 3.62
N ALA A 68 -4.71 8.45 3.28
CA ALA A 68 -5.41 7.19 3.50
C ALA A 68 -5.62 6.87 4.99
N SER A 69 -4.68 7.27 5.84
CA SER A 69 -4.83 7.14 7.29
C SER A 69 -5.90 8.11 7.83
N GLU A 70 -5.93 9.34 7.31
CA GLU A 70 -6.98 10.33 7.62
C GLU A 70 -8.36 9.82 7.19
N PHE A 71 -8.48 9.24 5.99
CA PHE A 71 -9.72 8.58 5.53
C PHE A 71 -10.20 7.51 6.51
N LEU A 72 -9.31 6.63 6.99
CA LEU A 72 -9.69 5.61 7.97
C LEU A 72 -10.13 6.22 9.30
N LEU A 73 -9.43 7.26 9.77
CA LEU A 73 -9.77 7.95 11.02
C LEU A 73 -11.10 8.72 10.93
N SER A 74 -11.47 9.24 9.76
CA SER A 74 -12.75 9.95 9.56
C SER A 74 -13.93 9.02 9.33
N THR A 75 -13.70 7.72 9.14
CA THR A 75 -14.74 6.72 8.85
C THR A 75 -15.27 6.06 10.14
N PHE A 76 -14.61 6.28 11.27
CA PHE A 76 -15.03 5.83 12.61
C PHE A 76 -15.36 7.05 13.49
#